data_AF-X1K7L9-F1
#
_entry.id   AF-X1K7L9-F1
#
_cell.length_a   1.000
_cell.length_b   1.000
_cell.length_c   1.000
_cell.angle_alpha   90.00
_cell.angle_beta   90.00
_cell.angle_gamma   90.00
#
_symmetry.space_group_name_H-M   'P 1'
#
loop_
_entity.id
_entity.type
_entity.pdbx_description
1 polymer ?
#
loop_
_entity_poly.entity_id
_entity_poly.type
_entity_poly.pdbx_seq_one_letter_code
_entity_poly.pdbx_strand_id
1 'polypeptide(L)'
;MYDNNYGIYLSNSPNNKLRNNILNNNINGFGVAGTLTTDFYQDIDDSNLIDGDPILYLVGKSDMIIDGNVDAFGYLILVACDNMTVQNVDDGDILIILTTHSTFYNLSAHHGKYGIYLWESSYNDIIDCTAYNNTETGIYLSESHYNDILRFTAYDNDELYNKGYGIYLSESSFNTITGCDSYSHNTGGKGVFLSGASDNVFTLCNVFDNSIGFNLLAGAAGTERNNFLQCDIYGNANYNFYARYANDNIIKNSNLYDSKRS
;
A
#
# COMPACT_ATOMS: atom_id res chain seq x y z
N MET A 1 25.57 3.87 -10.25
CA MET A 1 24.83 4.38 -11.43
C MET A 1 24.27 5.74 -11.07
N TYR A 2 24.44 6.72 -11.96
CA TYR A 2 24.13 8.13 -11.71
C TYR A 2 23.16 8.65 -12.77
N ASP A 3 22.20 9.48 -12.37
CA ASP A 3 21.32 10.28 -13.24
C ASP A 3 20.48 9.47 -14.25
N ASN A 4 19.94 8.32 -13.84
CA ASN A 4 19.02 7.51 -14.66
C ASN A 4 17.58 7.52 -14.12
N ASN A 5 16.62 7.20 -14.99
CA ASN A 5 15.22 6.99 -14.58
C ASN A 5 15.07 5.78 -13.63
N TYR A 6 15.94 4.77 -13.79
CA TYR A 6 16.00 3.57 -12.96
C TYR A 6 17.47 3.23 -12.66
N GLY A 7 17.80 2.96 -11.40
CA GLY A 7 19.10 2.42 -11.01
C GLY A 7 19.19 0.93 -11.31
N ILE A 8 18.65 0.08 -10.43
CA ILE A 8 18.49 -1.37 -10.67
C ILE A 8 17.01 -1.73 -10.60
N TYR A 9 16.50 -2.45 -11.60
CA TYR A 9 15.15 -2.99 -11.60
C TYR A 9 15.17 -4.49 -11.91
N LEU A 10 14.77 -5.31 -10.94
CA LEU A 10 14.69 -6.76 -11.07
C LEU A 10 13.23 -7.14 -11.36
N SER A 11 12.95 -7.62 -12.58
CA SER A 11 11.61 -8.06 -12.98
C SER A 11 11.63 -9.55 -13.32
N ASN A 12 10.79 -10.34 -12.65
CA ASN A 12 10.62 -11.77 -12.93
C ASN A 12 11.96 -12.53 -12.97
N SER A 13 12.86 -12.17 -12.07
CA SER A 13 14.28 -12.55 -12.12
C SER A 13 14.74 -12.99 -10.72
N PRO A 14 14.49 -14.24 -10.31
CA PRO A 14 14.88 -14.72 -8.99
C PRO A 14 16.39 -14.97 -8.88
N ASN A 15 16.90 -15.05 -7.65
CA ASN A 15 18.26 -15.50 -7.30
C ASN A 15 19.42 -14.62 -7.78
N ASN A 16 19.23 -13.31 -7.89
CA ASN A 16 20.34 -12.39 -8.15
C ASN A 16 21.13 -12.11 -6.86
N LYS A 17 22.41 -11.78 -7.05
CA LYS A 17 23.32 -11.38 -5.96
C LYS A 17 23.81 -9.96 -6.21
N LEU A 18 23.50 -9.04 -5.31
CA LEU A 18 23.96 -7.66 -5.39
C LEU A 18 24.83 -7.36 -4.20
N ARG A 19 26.03 -6.85 -4.45
CA ARG A 19 27.05 -6.50 -3.45
C ARG A 19 27.81 -5.27 -3.95
N ASN A 20 28.11 -4.33 -3.06
CA ASN A 20 28.95 -3.16 -3.31
C ASN A 20 28.51 -2.30 -4.52
N ASN A 21 27.19 -2.16 -4.73
CA ASN A 21 26.65 -1.26 -5.74
C ASN A 21 26.32 0.10 -5.11
N ILE A 22 26.52 1.19 -5.86
CA ILE A 22 26.18 2.56 -5.45
C ILE A 22 25.18 3.13 -6.46
N LEU A 23 23.99 3.49 -6.00
CA LEU A 23 22.85 3.97 -6.78
C LEU A 23 22.53 5.39 -6.33
N ASN A 24 23.07 6.40 -7.02
CA ASN A 24 22.92 7.80 -6.60
C ASN A 24 22.13 8.59 -7.65
N ASN A 25 21.29 9.51 -7.19
CA ASN A 25 20.53 10.45 -8.03
C ASN A 25 19.73 9.76 -9.14
N ASN A 26 19.12 8.61 -8.85
CA ASN A 26 18.21 7.96 -9.79
C ASN A 26 16.77 8.24 -9.31
N ILE A 27 15.86 8.53 -10.24
CA ILE A 27 14.45 8.81 -9.89
C ILE A 27 13.84 7.60 -9.17
N ASN A 28 14.14 6.39 -9.66
CA ASN A 28 13.83 5.13 -8.98
C ASN A 28 15.14 4.37 -8.77
N GLY A 29 15.74 4.45 -7.57
CA GLY A 29 17.07 3.87 -7.36
C GLY A 29 17.09 2.33 -7.39
N PHE A 30 16.17 1.67 -6.71
CA PHE A 30 16.05 0.22 -6.69
C PHE A 30 14.58 -0.20 -6.84
N GLY A 31 14.32 -1.28 -7.57
CA GLY A 31 12.98 -1.85 -7.70
C GLY A 31 13.01 -3.36 -7.90
N VAL A 32 12.04 -4.04 -7.31
CA VAL A 32 11.80 -5.47 -7.51
C VAL A 32 10.33 -5.68 -7.88
N ALA A 33 10.08 -6.47 -8.91
CA ALA A 33 8.75 -6.84 -9.35
C ALA A 33 8.72 -8.29 -9.84
N GLY A 34 7.58 -8.94 -9.66
CA GLY A 34 7.40 -10.33 -10.01
C GLY A 34 5.94 -10.71 -10.08
N THR A 35 5.69 -11.87 -10.69
CA THR A 35 4.37 -12.51 -10.74
C THR A 35 4.36 -13.84 -10.00
N LEU A 36 5.54 -14.35 -9.63
CA LEU A 36 5.72 -15.55 -8.82
C LEU A 36 6.41 -15.16 -7.53
N THR A 37 6.04 -15.82 -6.44
CA THR A 37 6.65 -15.60 -5.11
C THR A 37 8.17 -15.74 -5.14
N THR A 38 8.70 -16.64 -5.98
CA THR A 38 10.14 -16.85 -6.18
C THR A 38 10.87 -15.63 -6.73
N ASP A 39 10.21 -14.78 -7.51
CA ASP A 39 10.83 -13.62 -8.19
C ASP A 39 11.39 -12.59 -7.20
N PHE A 40 10.92 -12.61 -5.96
CA PHE A 40 11.34 -11.72 -4.87
C PHE A 40 12.44 -12.35 -3.99
N TYR A 41 12.90 -13.57 -4.26
CA TYR A 41 14.02 -14.14 -3.52
C TYR A 41 15.34 -13.67 -4.13
N GLN A 42 15.95 -12.67 -3.51
CA GLN A 42 17.25 -12.09 -3.90
C GLN A 42 18.27 -12.20 -2.76
N ASP A 43 19.56 -12.23 -3.10
CA ASP A 43 20.69 -12.20 -2.16
C ASP A 43 21.34 -10.81 -2.25
N ILE A 44 20.73 -9.84 -1.57
CA ILE A 44 21.13 -8.43 -1.52
C ILE A 44 21.54 -8.13 -0.08
N ASP A 45 22.79 -7.73 0.14
CA ASP A 45 23.24 -7.30 1.46
C ASP A 45 23.33 -5.77 1.57
N ASP A 46 23.62 -5.31 2.79
CA ASP A 46 23.72 -3.91 3.18
C ASP A 46 24.93 -3.16 2.58
N SER A 47 25.78 -3.84 1.79
CA SER A 47 26.85 -3.18 1.04
C SER A 47 26.37 -2.43 -0.20
N ASN A 48 25.10 -2.59 -0.58
CA ASN A 48 24.46 -1.84 -1.66
C ASN A 48 23.84 -0.56 -1.11
N LEU A 49 24.22 0.58 -1.68
CA LEU A 49 23.83 1.90 -1.19
C LEU A 49 22.94 2.63 -2.20
N ILE A 50 21.89 3.28 -1.71
CA ILE A 50 21.04 4.23 -2.42
C ILE A 50 21.25 5.61 -1.80
N ASP A 51 21.72 6.58 -2.60
CA ASP A 51 22.04 7.95 -2.15
C ASP A 51 22.94 8.05 -0.88
N GLY A 52 23.72 6.99 -0.63
CA GLY A 52 24.64 6.88 0.52
C GLY A 52 24.18 5.93 1.62
N ASP A 53 22.91 5.54 1.63
CA ASP A 53 22.32 4.71 2.69
C ASP A 53 22.07 3.26 2.24
N PRO A 54 22.18 2.26 3.13
CA PRO A 54 21.98 0.86 2.78
C PRO A 54 20.57 0.54 2.25
N ILE A 55 20.51 -0.37 1.26
CA ILE A 55 19.27 -1.05 0.91
C ILE A 55 19.07 -2.22 1.88
N LEU A 56 17.99 -2.16 2.67
CA LEU A 56 17.63 -3.21 3.61
C LEU A 56 16.66 -4.20 2.97
N TYR A 57 17.21 -5.22 2.30
CA TYR A 57 16.46 -6.29 1.65
C TYR A 57 16.42 -7.55 2.54
N LEU A 58 15.37 -7.71 3.32
CA LEU A 58 15.26 -8.79 4.31
C LEU A 58 14.48 -9.97 3.75
N VAL A 59 15.13 -11.13 3.68
CA VAL A 59 14.52 -12.38 3.23
C VAL A 59 14.47 -13.39 4.37
N GLY A 60 13.29 -13.93 4.67
CA GLY A 60 13.15 -15.03 5.62
C GLY A 60 13.54 -14.68 7.05
N LYS A 61 13.36 -13.42 7.46
CA LYS A 61 13.70 -12.93 8.80
C LYS A 61 12.49 -12.99 9.73
N SER A 62 12.75 -13.19 11.01
CA SER A 62 11.72 -13.21 12.03
C SER A 62 12.18 -12.60 13.34
N ASP A 63 11.22 -12.17 14.16
CA ASP A 63 11.43 -11.67 15.52
C ASP A 63 12.38 -10.45 15.58
N MET A 64 12.35 -9.59 14.55
CA MET A 64 13.23 -8.43 14.44
C MET A 64 12.44 -7.13 14.59
N ILE A 65 13.10 -6.14 15.18
CA ILE A 65 12.63 -4.76 15.26
C ILE A 65 13.51 -3.91 14.33
N ILE A 66 12.88 -3.09 13.51
CA ILE A 66 13.51 -2.06 12.67
C ILE A 66 12.91 -0.72 13.10
N ASP A 67 13.75 0.21 13.51
CA ASP A 67 13.33 1.55 13.96
C ASP A 67 14.06 2.62 13.16
N GLY A 68 13.35 3.34 12.29
CA GLY A 68 13.93 4.38 11.43
C GLY A 68 14.54 5.56 12.21
N ASN A 69 14.29 5.70 13.51
CA ASN A 69 14.98 6.68 14.35
C ASN A 69 16.39 6.24 14.76
N VAL A 70 16.72 4.95 14.61
CA VAL A 70 17.96 4.35 15.13
C VAL A 70 18.75 3.64 14.03
N ASP A 71 18.06 2.95 13.14
CA ASP A 71 18.65 2.17 12.06
C ASP A 71 18.86 3.04 10.82
N ALA A 72 20.04 2.95 10.22
CA ALA A 72 20.37 3.69 9.00
C ALA A 72 20.11 2.80 7.77
N PHE A 73 19.12 3.18 6.96
CA PHE A 73 18.82 2.58 5.66
C PHE A 73 18.10 3.62 4.79
N GLY A 74 18.24 3.47 3.46
CA GLY A 74 17.60 4.35 2.48
C GLY A 74 16.50 3.68 1.67
N TYR A 75 16.27 2.38 1.90
CA TYR A 75 15.19 1.63 1.27
C TYR A 75 14.88 0.37 2.07
N LEU A 76 13.60 0.07 2.31
CA LEU A 76 13.17 -1.11 3.07
C LEU A 76 12.30 -2.06 2.25
N ILE A 77 12.72 -3.32 2.13
CA ILE A 77 11.93 -4.39 1.51
C ILE A 77 11.95 -5.63 2.41
N LEU A 78 10.77 -6.12 2.74
CA LEU A 78 10.59 -7.38 3.46
C LEU A 78 10.05 -8.44 2.50
N VAL A 79 10.70 -9.61 2.47
CA VAL A 79 10.28 -10.77 1.70
C VAL A 79 10.22 -12.00 2.59
N ALA A 80 9.06 -12.64 2.66
CA ALA A 80 8.86 -13.87 3.42
C ALA A 80 9.29 -13.75 4.90
N CYS A 81 9.05 -12.57 5.51
CA CYS A 81 9.37 -12.33 6.91
C CYS A 81 8.18 -12.66 7.83
N ASP A 82 8.43 -12.88 9.12
CA ASP A 82 7.38 -13.22 10.08
C ASP A 82 7.63 -12.57 11.44
N ASN A 83 6.61 -12.06 12.12
CA ASN A 83 6.77 -11.44 13.44
C ASN A 83 7.82 -10.31 13.47
N MET A 84 7.75 -9.41 12.48
CA MET A 84 8.58 -8.22 12.42
C MET A 84 7.88 -7.05 13.12
N THR A 85 8.64 -6.13 13.70
CA THR A 85 8.16 -4.81 14.10
C THR A 85 8.93 -3.77 13.32
N VAL A 86 8.26 -3.02 12.45
CA VAL A 86 8.85 -1.92 11.69
C VAL A 86 8.22 -0.63 12.15
N GLN A 87 9.02 0.34 12.58
CA GLN A 87 8.50 1.58 13.12
C GLN A 87 9.30 2.83 12.75
N ASN A 88 8.61 3.97 12.75
CA ASN A 88 9.21 5.30 12.57
C ASN A 88 10.02 5.43 11.28
N VAL A 89 9.54 4.84 10.20
CA VAL A 89 10.19 4.88 8.88
C VAL A 89 9.59 6.01 8.06
N ASP A 90 10.44 6.78 7.40
CA ASP A 90 10.06 7.79 6.42
C ASP A 90 10.79 7.48 5.11
N ASP A 91 10.07 6.89 4.15
CA ASP A 91 10.65 6.30 2.93
C ASP A 91 9.77 6.55 1.70
N GLY A 92 10.29 6.31 0.51
CA GLY A 92 9.58 6.50 -0.75
C GLY A 92 8.51 5.45 -1.03
N ASP A 93 8.89 4.18 -0.92
CA ASP A 93 8.06 3.01 -1.18
C ASP A 93 8.40 1.93 -0.14
N ILE A 94 7.40 1.41 0.58
CA ILE A 94 7.59 0.33 1.55
C ILE A 94 6.98 -0.95 0.99
N LEU A 95 7.83 -1.93 0.66
CA LEU A 95 7.39 -3.20 0.07
C LEU A 95 7.38 -4.32 1.12
N ILE A 96 6.18 -4.88 1.33
CA ILE A 96 5.91 -5.95 2.27
C ILE A 96 5.41 -7.14 1.46
N ILE A 97 6.28 -8.13 1.26
CA ILE A 97 6.05 -9.25 0.35
C ILE A 97 6.06 -10.54 1.15
N LEU A 98 5.02 -11.37 1.00
CA LEU A 98 4.89 -12.68 1.65
C LEU A 98 5.10 -12.63 3.17
N THR A 99 4.83 -11.49 3.80
CA THR A 99 5.20 -11.23 5.20
C THR A 99 3.97 -11.40 6.08
N THR A 100 4.15 -12.00 7.26
CA THR A 100 3.05 -12.36 8.15
C THR A 100 3.30 -11.97 9.60
N HIS A 101 2.21 -11.88 10.39
CA HIS A 101 2.23 -11.65 11.84
C HIS A 101 3.07 -10.45 12.27
N SER A 102 3.20 -9.43 11.43
CA SER A 102 4.11 -8.30 11.64
C SER A 102 3.35 -7.01 11.94
N THR A 103 4.00 -6.11 12.66
CA THR A 103 3.46 -4.79 13.00
C THR A 103 4.26 -3.70 12.30
N PHE A 104 3.56 -2.84 11.58
CA PHE A 104 4.07 -1.67 10.88
C PHE A 104 3.45 -0.44 11.52
N TYR A 105 4.26 0.35 12.22
CA TYR A 105 3.77 1.43 13.08
C TYR A 105 4.43 2.77 12.74
N ASN A 106 3.63 3.83 12.60
CA ASN A 106 4.13 5.19 12.37
C ASN A 106 5.10 5.25 11.17
N LEU A 107 4.63 4.76 10.02
CA LEU A 107 5.36 4.83 8.75
C LEU A 107 4.84 5.99 7.92
N SER A 108 5.74 6.73 7.28
CA SER A 108 5.47 7.77 6.29
C SER A 108 6.01 7.30 4.95
N ALA A 109 5.13 7.16 3.95
CA ALA A 109 5.52 6.67 2.63
C ALA A 109 5.09 7.63 1.51
N HIS A 110 6.05 8.18 0.77
CA HIS A 110 5.74 9.31 -0.12
C HIS A 110 6.58 9.42 -1.39
N HIS A 111 6.04 10.06 -2.43
CA HIS A 111 6.75 10.27 -3.70
C HIS A 111 7.28 8.98 -4.36
N GLY A 112 6.73 7.83 -3.97
CA GLY A 112 6.98 6.53 -4.58
C GLY A 112 5.95 6.16 -5.63
N LYS A 113 6.01 4.92 -6.11
CA LYS A 113 4.92 4.34 -6.90
C LYS A 113 3.71 4.02 -6.02
N TYR A 114 3.96 3.27 -4.96
CA TYR A 114 2.98 2.87 -3.97
C TYR A 114 3.55 3.21 -2.60
N GLY A 115 2.86 3.98 -1.77
CA GLY A 115 3.37 4.29 -0.44
C GLY A 115 3.68 3.02 0.36
N ILE A 116 2.66 2.21 0.62
CA ILE A 116 2.82 0.90 1.26
C ILE A 116 2.21 -0.17 0.37
N TYR A 117 3.01 -1.15 -0.05
CA TYR A 117 2.55 -2.26 -0.88
C TYR A 117 2.66 -3.59 -0.15
N LEU A 118 1.51 -4.24 0.05
CA LEU A 118 1.41 -5.61 0.56
C LEU A 118 1.07 -6.54 -0.61
N TRP A 119 1.92 -7.53 -0.84
CA TRP A 119 1.65 -8.60 -1.80
C TRP A 119 1.72 -9.96 -1.12
N GLU A 120 0.66 -10.75 -1.26
CA GLU A 120 0.50 -12.07 -0.62
C GLU A 120 0.85 -12.04 0.88
N SER A 121 0.55 -10.93 1.56
CA SER A 121 0.94 -10.69 2.96
C SER A 121 -0.29 -10.68 3.85
N SER A 122 -0.25 -11.44 4.94
CA SER A 122 -1.45 -11.70 5.76
C SER A 122 -1.18 -11.62 7.25
N TYR A 123 -2.22 -11.34 8.04
CA TYR A 123 -2.12 -11.25 9.51
C TYR A 123 -1.16 -10.16 9.98
N ASN A 124 -1.11 -9.02 9.31
CA ASN A 124 -0.28 -7.89 9.70
C ASN A 124 -1.12 -6.73 10.24
N ASP A 125 -0.49 -5.96 11.12
CA ASP A 125 -1.03 -4.72 11.66
C ASP A 125 -0.34 -3.52 10.99
N ILE A 126 -1.11 -2.61 10.42
CA ILE A 126 -0.62 -1.35 9.84
C ILE A 126 -1.27 -0.20 10.61
N ILE A 127 -0.51 0.48 11.45
CA ILE A 127 -1.03 1.35 12.51
C ILE A 127 -0.40 2.74 12.43
N ASP A 128 -1.24 3.78 12.42
CA ASP A 128 -0.78 5.19 12.45
C ASP A 128 0.16 5.55 11.29
N CYS A 129 0.00 4.90 10.14
CA CYS A 129 0.81 5.17 8.96
C CYS A 129 0.15 6.21 8.04
N THR A 130 0.99 6.93 7.30
CA THR A 130 0.56 7.94 6.32
C THR A 130 1.21 7.66 4.98
N ALA A 131 0.44 7.79 3.89
CA ALA A 131 0.99 7.75 2.54
C ALA A 131 0.47 8.89 1.67
N TYR A 132 1.38 9.62 1.02
CA TYR A 132 1.01 10.80 0.25
C TYR A 132 1.92 11.11 -0.94
N ASN A 133 1.40 11.86 -1.91
CA ASN A 133 2.12 12.22 -3.14
C ASN A 133 2.72 11.01 -3.88
N ASN A 134 2.14 9.82 -3.71
CA ASN A 134 2.58 8.66 -4.47
C ASN A 134 1.96 8.70 -5.87
N THR A 135 2.69 8.19 -6.85
CA THR A 135 2.26 8.31 -8.25
C THR A 135 1.03 7.46 -8.58
N GLU A 136 0.75 6.39 -7.82
CA GLU A 136 -0.42 5.53 -8.05
C GLU A 136 -1.27 5.26 -6.80
N THR A 137 -0.70 4.85 -5.66
CA THR A 137 -1.53 4.40 -4.52
C THR A 137 -0.91 4.71 -3.17
N GLY A 138 -1.74 5.09 -2.19
CA GLY A 138 -1.30 5.27 -0.80
C GLY A 138 -0.94 3.94 -0.15
N ILE A 139 -1.93 3.06 0.01
CA ILE A 139 -1.72 1.66 0.44
C ILE A 139 -2.40 0.68 -0.50
N TYR A 140 -1.65 -0.32 -0.96
CA TYR A 140 -2.13 -1.35 -1.87
C TYR A 140 -1.97 -2.74 -1.26
N LEU A 141 -3.08 -3.43 -1.07
CA LEU A 141 -3.15 -4.84 -0.69
C LEU A 141 -3.51 -5.66 -1.95
N SER A 142 -2.59 -6.50 -2.39
CA SER A 142 -2.80 -7.45 -3.48
C SER A 142 -2.70 -8.87 -2.93
N GLU A 143 -3.78 -9.66 -3.09
CA GLU A 143 -3.86 -11.04 -2.60
C GLU A 143 -3.49 -11.16 -1.11
N SER A 144 -3.84 -10.13 -0.33
CA SER A 144 -3.40 -9.94 1.06
C SER A 144 -4.60 -9.99 2.00
N HIS A 145 -4.55 -10.89 2.98
CA HIS A 145 -5.72 -11.29 3.76
C HIS A 145 -5.53 -11.10 5.26
N TYR A 146 -6.63 -10.95 6.00
CA TYR A 146 -6.58 -10.92 7.47
C TYR A 146 -5.66 -9.83 8.07
N ASN A 147 -5.49 -8.69 7.40
CA ASN A 147 -4.70 -7.58 7.92
C ASN A 147 -5.60 -6.56 8.63
N ASP A 148 -5.06 -5.92 9.66
CA ASP A 148 -5.70 -4.84 10.40
C ASP A 148 -5.01 -3.51 10.06
N ILE A 149 -5.74 -2.60 9.41
CA ILE A 149 -5.30 -1.26 9.04
C ILE A 149 -6.01 -0.27 9.95
N LEU A 150 -5.26 0.43 10.79
CA LEU A 150 -5.79 1.29 11.85
C LEU A 150 -5.20 2.70 11.77
N ARG A 151 -6.08 3.69 11.65
CA ARG A 151 -5.70 5.12 11.60
C ARG A 151 -4.70 5.44 10.48
N PHE A 152 -4.93 4.83 9.32
CA PHE A 152 -4.15 5.13 8.13
C PHE A 152 -4.63 6.42 7.46
N THR A 153 -3.72 7.26 7.01
CA THR A 153 -4.04 8.48 6.27
C THR A 153 -3.48 8.44 4.85
N ALA A 154 -4.32 8.59 3.83
CA ALA A 154 -3.93 8.61 2.43
C ALA A 154 -4.37 9.92 1.75
N TYR A 155 -3.45 10.68 1.14
CA TYR A 155 -3.83 11.88 0.38
C TYR A 155 -2.93 12.17 -0.82
N ASP A 156 -3.47 12.83 -1.85
CA ASP A 156 -2.72 13.25 -3.05
C ASP A 156 -1.93 12.13 -3.77
N ASN A 157 -2.34 10.86 -3.57
CA ASN A 157 -1.73 9.69 -4.21
C ASN A 157 -2.20 9.49 -5.66
N ASP A 158 -1.98 10.49 -6.52
CA ASP A 158 -2.42 10.45 -7.91
C ASP A 158 -1.55 11.24 -8.90
N GLU A 159 -0.26 11.42 -8.59
CA GLU A 159 0.64 12.26 -9.41
C GLU A 159 0.74 11.81 -10.89
N LEU A 160 0.41 10.54 -11.21
CA LEU A 160 0.51 10.01 -12.56
C LEU A 160 -0.78 9.27 -13.00
N TYR A 161 -1.23 9.56 -14.22
CA TYR A 161 -2.27 8.81 -14.96
C TYR A 161 -3.73 8.89 -14.49
N ASN A 162 -4.13 9.82 -13.60
CA ASN A 162 -5.55 10.03 -13.27
C ASN A 162 -6.25 8.76 -12.71
N LYS A 163 -5.48 7.88 -12.07
CA LYS A 163 -5.94 6.58 -11.56
C LYS A 163 -5.66 6.37 -10.08
N GLY A 164 -5.21 7.41 -9.38
CA GLY A 164 -4.80 7.34 -7.98
C GLY A 164 -5.80 6.67 -7.05
N TYR A 165 -5.29 5.90 -6.09
CA TYR A 165 -6.08 5.26 -5.04
C TYR A 165 -5.52 5.63 -3.68
N GLY A 166 -6.38 5.98 -2.72
CA GLY A 166 -5.93 6.11 -1.33
C GLY A 166 -5.62 4.75 -0.74
N ILE A 167 -6.66 3.92 -0.68
CA ILE A 167 -6.62 2.54 -0.19
C ILE A 167 -7.12 1.63 -1.31
N TYR A 168 -6.30 0.67 -1.75
CA TYR A 168 -6.67 -0.30 -2.77
C TYR A 168 -6.56 -1.73 -2.24
N LEU A 169 -7.67 -2.49 -2.32
CA LEU A 169 -7.71 -3.93 -2.09
C LEU A 169 -8.00 -4.66 -3.40
N SER A 170 -7.03 -5.41 -3.91
CA SER A 170 -7.16 -6.33 -5.04
C SER A 170 -7.10 -7.76 -4.55
N GLU A 171 -8.13 -8.55 -4.85
CA GLU A 171 -8.20 -9.98 -4.52
C GLU A 171 -7.89 -10.27 -3.04
N SER A 172 -8.23 -9.31 -2.18
CA SER A 172 -7.86 -9.25 -0.77
C SER A 172 -9.11 -9.37 0.09
N SER A 173 -9.05 -10.21 1.12
CA SER A 173 -10.24 -10.60 1.89
C SER A 173 -10.00 -10.66 3.38
N PHE A 174 -11.07 -10.50 4.17
CA PHE A 174 -11.04 -10.56 5.63
C PHE A 174 -10.15 -9.51 6.29
N ASN A 175 -9.92 -8.36 5.65
CA ASN A 175 -9.17 -7.25 6.27
C ASN A 175 -10.11 -6.34 7.08
N THR A 176 -9.59 -5.78 8.17
CA THR A 176 -10.25 -4.74 8.97
C THR A 176 -9.59 -3.40 8.70
N ILE A 177 -10.37 -2.39 8.31
CA ILE A 177 -9.90 -1.04 8.04
C ILE A 177 -10.66 -0.09 8.95
N THR A 178 -9.99 0.50 9.93
CA THR A 178 -10.65 1.27 11.00
C THR A 178 -10.06 2.65 11.18
N GLY A 179 -10.92 3.67 11.20
CA GLY A 179 -10.51 5.04 11.51
C GLY A 179 -9.57 5.63 10.47
N CYS A 180 -9.64 5.17 9.22
CA CYS A 180 -8.74 5.62 8.17
C CYS A 180 -9.32 6.79 7.39
N ASP A 181 -8.45 7.70 6.98
CA ASP A 181 -8.78 8.89 6.20
C ASP A 181 -8.21 8.76 4.79
N SER A 182 -9.03 9.04 3.76
CA SER A 182 -8.58 9.02 2.37
C SER A 182 -9.20 10.16 1.56
N TYR A 183 -8.35 11.07 1.05
CA TYR A 183 -8.83 12.31 0.44
C TYR A 183 -7.94 12.93 -0.63
N SER A 184 -8.51 13.85 -1.40
CA SER A 184 -7.83 14.66 -2.41
C SER A 184 -7.08 13.89 -3.50
N HIS A 185 -7.45 12.64 -3.77
CA HIS A 185 -6.95 11.95 -4.96
C HIS A 185 -7.64 12.59 -6.18
N ASN A 186 -6.91 13.44 -6.92
CA ASN A 186 -7.40 14.35 -7.97
C ASN A 186 -8.05 13.61 -9.18
N THR A 187 -7.95 14.14 -10.39
CA THR A 187 -8.88 13.80 -11.50
C THR A 187 -8.96 12.30 -11.78
N GLY A 188 -10.07 11.68 -11.38
CA GLY A 188 -10.31 10.23 -11.56
C GLY A 188 -9.84 9.35 -10.41
N GLY A 189 -9.22 9.90 -9.37
CA GLY A 189 -8.77 9.20 -8.17
C GLY A 189 -9.91 8.69 -7.28
N LYS A 190 -9.70 7.57 -6.59
CA LYS A 190 -10.70 6.96 -5.70
C LYS A 190 -10.14 7.00 -4.30
N GLY A 191 -10.98 7.34 -3.32
CA GLY A 191 -10.58 7.21 -1.92
C GLY A 191 -10.25 5.76 -1.58
N VAL A 192 -11.25 4.91 -1.76
CA VAL A 192 -11.14 3.46 -1.54
C VAL A 192 -11.56 2.71 -2.79
N PHE A 193 -10.72 1.78 -3.24
CA PHE A 193 -10.99 0.92 -4.38
C PHE A 193 -10.94 -0.56 -3.97
N LEU A 194 -11.95 -1.33 -4.35
CA LEU A 194 -12.04 -2.78 -4.13
C LEU A 194 -12.26 -3.48 -5.47
N SER A 195 -11.41 -4.46 -5.79
CA SER A 195 -11.51 -5.30 -6.99
C SER A 195 -11.25 -6.77 -6.64
N GLY A 196 -12.25 -7.63 -6.78
CA GLY A 196 -12.12 -9.03 -6.37
C GLY A 196 -12.01 -9.22 -4.86
N ALA A 197 -12.35 -8.20 -4.07
CA ALA A 197 -12.12 -8.15 -2.64
C ALA A 197 -13.41 -8.52 -1.88
N SER A 198 -13.31 -9.42 -0.90
CA SER A 198 -14.48 -9.94 -0.20
C SER A 198 -14.34 -9.96 1.31
N ASP A 199 -15.47 -9.90 2.02
CA ASP A 199 -15.50 -10.07 3.48
C ASP A 199 -14.62 -9.07 4.26
N ASN A 200 -14.35 -7.88 3.71
CA ASN A 200 -13.61 -6.83 4.40
C ASN A 200 -14.54 -5.92 5.22
N VAL A 201 -14.03 -5.32 6.28
CA VAL A 201 -14.81 -4.43 7.16
C VAL A 201 -14.14 -3.07 7.26
N PHE A 202 -14.82 -2.04 6.77
CA PHE A 202 -14.46 -0.64 6.93
C PHE A 202 -15.31 -0.03 8.05
N THR A 203 -14.67 0.53 9.07
CA THR A 203 -15.36 1.12 10.22
C THR A 203 -14.81 2.50 10.54
N LEU A 204 -15.67 3.49 10.77
CA LEU A 204 -15.28 4.85 11.18
C LEU A 204 -14.28 5.53 10.21
N CYS A 205 -14.31 5.17 8.93
CA CYS A 205 -13.41 5.75 7.93
C CYS A 205 -14.00 7.05 7.36
N ASN A 206 -13.15 8.05 7.09
CA ASN A 206 -13.54 9.27 6.41
C ASN A 206 -12.99 9.28 4.98
N VAL A 207 -13.86 9.40 3.98
CA VAL A 207 -13.46 9.32 2.57
C VAL A 207 -14.05 10.48 1.77
N PHE A 208 -13.22 11.47 1.45
CA PHE A 208 -13.72 12.77 0.99
C PHE A 208 -12.87 13.45 -0.09
N ASP A 209 -13.48 14.39 -0.81
CA ASP A 209 -12.82 15.21 -1.84
C ASP A 209 -12.07 14.41 -2.93
N ASN A 210 -12.48 13.17 -3.20
CA ASN A 210 -11.95 12.34 -4.27
C ASN A 210 -12.83 12.42 -5.53
N SER A 211 -12.43 11.79 -6.63
CA SER A 211 -13.36 11.59 -7.76
C SER A 211 -14.50 10.65 -7.36
N ILE A 212 -14.18 9.52 -6.73
CA ILE A 212 -15.15 8.59 -6.15
C ILE A 212 -14.71 8.28 -4.72
N GLY A 213 -15.62 8.27 -3.76
CA GLY A 213 -15.32 7.89 -2.38
C GLY A 213 -14.96 6.41 -2.29
N PHE A 214 -15.96 5.53 -2.24
CA PHE A 214 -15.79 4.09 -2.34
C PHE A 214 -16.17 3.59 -3.74
N ASN A 215 -15.28 2.83 -4.38
CA ASN A 215 -15.48 2.23 -5.68
C ASN A 215 -15.29 0.70 -5.61
N LEU A 216 -16.35 -0.06 -5.89
CA LEU A 216 -16.38 -1.51 -5.85
C LEU A 216 -16.63 -2.04 -7.27
N LEU A 217 -15.68 -2.79 -7.82
CA LEU A 217 -15.80 -3.44 -9.13
C LEU A 217 -15.61 -4.95 -9.00
N ALA A 218 -16.32 -5.74 -9.81
CA ALA A 218 -15.99 -7.16 -9.91
C ALA A 218 -14.54 -7.36 -10.37
N GLY A 219 -13.79 -8.16 -9.59
CA GLY A 219 -12.55 -8.81 -10.03
C GLY A 219 -12.81 -10.27 -10.40
N ALA A 220 -11.75 -11.07 -10.57
CA ALA A 220 -11.87 -12.50 -10.90
C ALA A 220 -12.63 -13.30 -9.82
N ALA A 221 -12.43 -12.94 -8.55
CA ALA A 221 -13.09 -13.55 -7.40
C ALA A 221 -14.45 -12.94 -7.03
N GLY A 222 -14.90 -11.88 -7.72
CA GLY A 222 -16.07 -11.07 -7.31
C GLY A 222 -15.76 -10.13 -6.13
N THR A 223 -16.53 -9.05 -6.01
CA THR A 223 -16.40 -8.10 -4.89
C THR A 223 -17.65 -8.16 -4.04
N GLU A 224 -17.60 -8.85 -2.91
CA GLU A 224 -18.81 -9.23 -2.18
C GLU A 224 -18.65 -9.28 -0.66
N ARG A 225 -19.77 -9.16 0.05
CA ARG A 225 -19.83 -9.27 1.53
C ARG A 225 -18.94 -8.27 2.29
N ASN A 226 -18.60 -7.14 1.68
CA ASN A 226 -17.86 -6.08 2.37
C ASN A 226 -18.81 -5.20 3.19
N ASN A 227 -18.38 -4.81 4.39
CA ASN A 227 -19.15 -4.01 5.32
C ASN A 227 -18.55 -2.61 5.48
N PHE A 228 -19.36 -1.58 5.28
CA PHE A 228 -19.00 -0.17 5.45
C PHE A 228 -19.85 0.42 6.57
N LEU A 229 -19.26 0.52 7.75
CA LEU A 229 -19.96 0.77 9.01
C LEU A 229 -19.55 2.11 9.60
N GLN A 230 -20.50 3.00 9.85
CA GLN A 230 -20.23 4.29 10.51
C GLN A 230 -19.16 5.13 9.78
N CYS A 231 -19.07 5.01 8.46
CA CYS A 231 -18.14 5.79 7.66
C CYS A 231 -18.74 7.16 7.32
N ASP A 232 -17.89 8.15 7.12
CA ASP A 232 -18.27 9.46 6.60
C ASP A 232 -17.72 9.65 5.19
N ILE A 233 -18.59 9.93 4.22
CA ILE A 233 -18.24 9.90 2.79
C ILE A 233 -18.81 11.13 2.10
N TYR A 234 -17.98 12.13 1.80
CA TYR A 234 -18.48 13.43 1.39
C TYR A 234 -17.58 14.20 0.41
N GLY A 235 -18.10 15.24 -0.24
CA GLY A 235 -17.32 16.12 -1.12
C GLY A 235 -16.80 15.46 -2.41
N ASN A 236 -17.06 14.17 -2.62
CA ASN A 236 -16.54 13.43 -3.76
C ASN A 236 -17.17 13.93 -5.08
N ALA A 237 -16.34 14.14 -6.10
CA ALA A 237 -16.74 14.83 -7.33
C ALA A 237 -17.78 14.07 -8.17
N ASN A 238 -17.71 12.74 -8.21
CA ASN A 238 -18.64 11.91 -8.98
C ASN A 238 -19.60 11.14 -8.07
N TYR A 239 -19.09 10.19 -7.28
CA TYR A 239 -19.95 9.34 -6.44
C TYR A 239 -19.32 9.19 -5.06
N ASN A 240 -20.11 9.29 -4.00
CA ASN A 240 -19.65 8.88 -2.66
C ASN A 240 -19.47 7.36 -2.61
N PHE A 241 -20.39 6.61 -3.22
CA PHE A 241 -20.31 5.16 -3.28
C PHE A 241 -20.74 4.68 -4.66
N TYR A 242 -19.88 3.90 -5.33
CA TYR A 242 -20.13 3.31 -6.63
C TYR A 242 -19.83 1.82 -6.58
N ALA A 243 -20.81 1.00 -6.98
CA ALA A 243 -20.68 -0.45 -7.04
C ALA A 243 -21.14 -0.98 -8.40
N ARG A 244 -20.31 -1.79 -9.05
CA ARG A 244 -20.63 -2.44 -10.33
C ARG A 244 -20.23 -3.91 -10.30
N TYR A 245 -21.22 -4.78 -10.46
CA TYR A 245 -21.06 -6.23 -10.32
C TYR A 245 -20.48 -6.65 -8.95
N ALA A 246 -20.78 -5.86 -7.91
CA ALA A 246 -20.39 -6.12 -6.53
C ALA A 246 -21.64 -6.42 -5.70
N ASN A 247 -21.69 -7.57 -5.05
CA ASN A 247 -22.93 -8.14 -4.48
C ASN A 247 -22.83 -8.25 -2.95
N ASP A 248 -23.97 -8.30 -2.26
CA ASP A 248 -24.04 -8.60 -0.82
C ASP A 248 -23.20 -7.69 0.10
N ASN A 249 -22.85 -6.49 -0.37
CA ASN A 249 -22.14 -5.49 0.43
C ASN A 249 -23.12 -4.72 1.31
N ILE A 250 -22.73 -4.38 2.54
CA ILE A 250 -23.56 -3.67 3.50
C ILE A 250 -22.98 -2.29 3.77
N ILE A 251 -23.80 -1.25 3.58
CA ILE A 251 -23.51 0.11 4.07
C ILE A 251 -24.48 0.39 5.20
N LYS A 252 -23.98 0.67 6.40
CA LYS A 252 -24.83 0.80 7.58
C LYS A 252 -24.34 1.89 8.52
N ASN A 253 -25.27 2.74 8.94
CA ASN A 253 -25.01 3.87 9.85
C ASN A 253 -23.94 4.85 9.31
N SER A 254 -23.73 4.88 8.01
CA SER A 254 -22.74 5.74 7.35
C SER A 254 -23.40 7.01 6.80
N ASN A 255 -22.67 8.12 6.81
CA ASN A 255 -23.10 9.39 6.25
C ASN A 255 -22.56 9.54 4.82
N LEU A 256 -23.45 9.84 3.87
CA LEU A 256 -23.09 10.06 2.47
C LEU A 256 -23.73 11.37 2.02
N TYR A 257 -22.94 12.42 1.79
CA TYR A 257 -23.45 13.75 1.42
C TYR A 257 -22.50 14.53 0.49
N ASP A 258 -22.95 15.65 -0.07
CA ASP A 258 -22.16 16.58 -0.90
C ASP A 258 -21.41 15.97 -2.10
N SER A 259 -21.95 14.94 -2.76
CA SER A 259 -21.42 14.50 -4.05
C SER A 259 -21.86 15.42 -5.20
N LYS A 260 -20.94 15.77 -6.11
CA LYS A 260 -21.23 16.74 -7.19
C LYS A 260 -21.99 16.12 -8.38
N ARG A 261 -22.12 14.79 -8.44
CA ARG A 261 -23.09 14.08 -9.28
C ARG A 261 -23.94 13.17 -8.39
N SER A 262 -25.26 13.24 -8.58
CA SER A 262 -26.27 12.42 -7.90
C SER A 262 -26.66 11.23 -8.76
#